data_AF-A0AAC9L7W5-F1
#
_entry.id   AF-A0AAC9L7W5-F1
#
_cell.length_a   1.000
_cell.length_b   1.000
_cell.length_c   1.000
_cell.angle_alpha   90.00
_cell.angle_beta   90.00
_cell.angle_gamma   90.00
#
_symmetry.space_group_name_H-M   'P 1'
#
loop_
_entity.id
_entity.type
_entity.pdbx_description
1 polymer ?
#
loop_
_entity_poly.entity_id
_entity_poly.type
_entity_poly.pdbx_seq_one_letter_code
_entity_poly.pdbx_strand_id
1 'polypeptide(L)' 'METPQNGKAAPTPDRAAYSARRMQEVFGDVLPATTADERDERDGRPGHGDDWYRDNRPPHHG' A
#
# COMPACT_ATOMS: atom_id res chain seq x y z
N MET A 1 -9.87 -18.29 30.16
CA MET A 1 -10.07 -16.86 29.86
C MET A 1 -10.02 -16.72 28.35
N GLU A 2 -11.15 -16.85 27.66
CA GLU A 2 -11.23 -16.67 26.20
C GLU A 2 -11.48 -15.19 25.90
N THR A 3 -10.62 -14.59 25.09
CA THR A 3 -10.86 -13.30 24.44
C THR A 3 -11.62 -13.52 23.14
N PRO A 4 -12.74 -12.83 22.86
CA PRO A 4 -13.32 -12.85 21.53
C PRO A 4 -12.50 -11.96 20.59
N GLN A 5 -11.89 -12.54 19.55
CA GLN A 5 -11.42 -11.82 18.37
C GLN A 5 -12.64 -11.33 17.59
N ASN A 6 -13.17 -10.14 17.91
CA ASN A 6 -14.09 -9.44 17.02
C ASN A 6 -13.39 -8.21 16.42
N GLY A 7 -12.76 -8.43 15.28
CA GLY A 7 -12.20 -7.38 14.45
C GLY A 7 -12.33 -7.78 12.99
N LYS A 8 -13.56 -7.82 12.46
CA LYS A 8 -13.75 -7.86 11.00
C LYS A 8 -13.13 -6.58 10.45
N ALA A 9 -11.94 -6.67 9.86
CA ALA A 9 -11.37 -5.59 9.08
C ALA A 9 -12.41 -5.16 8.05
N ALA A 10 -12.85 -3.91 8.13
CA ALA A 10 -13.71 -3.34 7.09
C ALA A 10 -12.98 -3.50 5.74
N PRO A 11 -13.68 -3.90 4.66
CA PRO A 11 -13.06 -4.00 3.36
C PRO A 11 -12.42 -2.65 3.05
N THR A 12 -11.11 -2.64 2.84
CA THR A 12 -10.40 -1.45 2.37
C THR A 12 -11.03 -1.10 1.02
N PRO A 13 -11.67 0.07 0.88
CA PRO A 13 -12.22 0.45 -0.41
C PRO A 13 -11.08 0.40 -1.42
N ASP A 14 -11.32 -0.26 -2.56
CA ASP A 14 -10.39 -0.22 -3.68
C ASP A 14 -10.07 1.26 -3.93
N ARG A 15 -8.78 1.62 -3.91
CA ARG A 15 -8.33 3.00 -4.13
C ARG A 15 -8.82 3.53 -5.48
N ALA A 16 -9.13 2.64 -6.42
CA ALA A 16 -9.77 2.94 -7.71
C ALA A 16 -11.27 3.32 -7.60
N ALA A 17 -11.92 3.14 -6.45
CA ALA A 17 -13.36 3.33 -6.27
C ALA A 17 -13.80 4.79 -6.08
N TYR A 18 -12.87 5.74 -5.98
CA TYR A 18 -13.22 7.16 -5.82
C TYR A 18 -13.37 7.84 -7.18
N SER A 19 -14.55 8.44 -7.41
CA SER A 19 -14.78 9.25 -8.61
C SER A 19 -13.96 10.55 -8.58
N ALA A 20 -13.53 11.02 -9.75
CA ALA A 20 -12.81 12.29 -9.90
C ALA A 20 -13.59 13.48 -9.31
N ARG A 21 -14.92 13.48 -9.46
CA ARG A 21 -15.80 14.51 -8.87
C ARG A 21 -15.70 14.56 -7.34
N ARG A 22 -15.67 13.39 -6.69
CA ARG A 22 -15.55 13.32 -5.22
C ARG A 22 -14.17 13.78 -4.75
N MET A 23 -13.11 13.52 -5.52
CA MET A 23 -11.77 14.02 -5.22
C MET A 23 -11.72 15.54 -5.30
N GLN A 24 -12.32 16.15 -6.33
CA GLN A 24 -12.40 17.61 -6.47
C GLN A 24 -13.20 18.27 -5.35
N GLU A 25 -14.30 17.65 -4.89
CA GLU A 25 -15.10 18.17 -3.78
C GLU A 25 -14.31 18.27 -2.47
N VAL A 26 -13.40 17.33 -2.22
CA VAL A 26 -12.64 17.26 -0.96
C VAL A 26 -11.30 18.01 -1.04
N PHE A 27 -10.57 17.84 -2.15
CA PHE A 27 -9.20 18.32 -2.30
C PHE A 27 -9.07 19.50 -3.29
N GLY A 28 -10.09 19.80 -4.08
CA GLY A 28 -10.03 20.79 -5.15
C GLY A 28 -9.19 20.32 -6.34
N ASP A 29 -8.62 21.28 -7.06
CA ASP A 29 -7.83 21.03 -8.28
C ASP A 29 -6.38 20.60 -8.00
N VAL A 30 -5.90 20.83 -6.78
CA VAL A 30 -4.53 20.53 -6.36
C VAL A 30 -4.55 19.38 -5.39
N LEU A 31 -4.03 18.23 -5.80
CA LEU A 31 -3.93 17.06 -4.94
C LEU A 31 -2.70 17.15 -4.02
N PRO A 32 -2.78 16.60 -2.79
CA PRO A 32 -1.61 16.44 -1.95
C PRO A 32 -0.59 15.52 -2.64
N ALA A 33 0.64 16.01 -2.78
CA ALA A 33 1.76 15.20 -3.23
C ALA A 33 2.32 14.40 -2.05
N THR A 34 2.70 13.16 -2.29
CA THR A 34 3.46 12.34 -1.34
C THR A 34 4.87 12.18 -1.86
N THR A 35 5.86 12.16 -0.97
CA THR A 35 7.25 11.93 -1.33
C THR A 35 7.53 10.44 -1.57
N ALA A 36 8.73 10.10 -2.03
CA ALA A 36 9.06 8.71 -2.31
C ALA A 36 9.18 7.85 -1.03
N ASP A 37 9.59 8.45 0.09
CA ASP A 37 9.78 7.78 1.38
C ASP A 37 8.49 7.46 2.12
N GLU A 38 7.40 8.19 1.87
CA GLU A 38 6.08 7.96 2.47
C GLU A 38 5.26 6.86 1.75
N ARG A 39 5.70 6.43 0.56
CA ARG A 39 5.02 5.41 -0.24
C ARG A 39 5.54 4.03 0.14
N ASP A 40 4.64 3.09 0.48
CA ASP A 40 5.05 1.68 0.66
C ASP A 40 5.62 1.17 -0.68
N GLU A 41 6.85 0.66 -0.64
CA GLU A 41 7.56 0.13 -1.80
C GLU A 41 6.80 -1.02 -2.47
N ARG A 42 5.93 -1.71 -1.70
CA ARG A 42 5.07 -2.80 -2.19
C ARG A 42 3.98 -2.36 -3.16
N ASP A 43 3.57 -1.09 -3.14
CA ASP A 43 2.36 -0.64 -3.86
C ASP A 43 2.61 -0.19 -5.32
N GLY A 44 3.87 -0.14 -5.80
CA GLY A 44 4.13 0.46 -7.13
C GLY A 44 5.49 0.15 -7.79
N ARG A 45 6.31 -0.68 -7.14
CA ARG A 45 7.54 -1.34 -7.60
C ARG A 45 7.50 -2.53 -8.57
N PRO A 46 7.37 -2.44 -9.92
CA PRO A 46 7.71 -3.61 -10.74
C PRO A 46 9.20 -3.93 -10.58
N GLY A 47 9.51 -5.01 -9.86
CA GLY A 47 10.88 -5.51 -9.63
C GLY A 47 11.50 -5.27 -8.24
N HIS A 48 10.77 -4.68 -7.28
CA HIS A 48 11.25 -4.48 -5.88
C HIS A 48 10.56 -5.42 -4.87
N GLY A 49 10.05 -6.56 -5.36
CA GLY A 49 9.39 -7.57 -4.55
C GLY A 49 10.33 -8.69 -4.11
N ASP A 50 9.74 -9.82 -3.75
CA ASP A 50 10.43 -11.05 -3.32
C ASP A 50 11.47 -11.54 -4.33
N ASP A 51 11.28 -11.23 -5.62
CA ASP A 51 12.20 -11.60 -6.70
C ASP A 51 13.56 -10.93 -6.57
N TRP A 52 13.63 -9.62 -6.26
CA TRP A 52 14.90 -8.94 -6.03
C TRP A 52 15.64 -9.53 -4.83
N TYR A 53 14.92 -9.85 -3.76
CA TYR A 53 15.50 -10.44 -2.56
C TYR A 53 16.07 -11.84 -2.83
N ARG A 54 15.38 -12.66 -3.63
CA ARG A 54 15.86 -13.98 -4.06
C ARG A 54 17.11 -13.88 -4.91
N ASP A 55 17.17 -12.92 -5.82
CA ASP A 55 18.31 -12.69 -6.73
C ASP A 55 19.55 -12.15 -6.01
N ASN A 56 19.37 -11.46 -4.87
CA ASN A 56 20.46 -10.79 -4.12
C ASN A 56 20.77 -11.45 -2.77
N ARG A 57 20.23 -12.63 -2.50
CA ARG A 57 20.47 -13.30 -1.22
C ARG A 57 21.92 -13.80 -1.10
N PRO A 58 22.63 -13.47 -0.01
CA PRO A 58 24.00 -13.93 0.21
C PRO A 58 24.11 -15.47 0.23
N PRO A 59 25.20 -16.05 -0.32
CA PRO A 59 25.36 -17.50 -0.53
C PRO A 59 25.47 -18.35 0.76
N HIS A 60 25.54 -17.72 1.94
CA HIS A 60 25.79 -18.41 3.22
C HIS A 60 24.69 -18.23 4.26
N HIS A 61 23.47 -17.88 3.85
CA HIS A 61 22.31 -18.01 4.75
C HIS A 61 21.76 -19.43 4.65
N GLY A 62 22.39 -20.36 5.37
CA GLY A 62 21.82 -21.68 5.69
C GLY A 62 21.40 -21.71 7.14
#